data_AF-A0A351LBW8-F1
#
_entry.id   AF-A0A351LBW8-F1
#
_cell.length_a   1.000
_cell.length_b   1.000
_cell.length_c   1.000
_cell.angle_alpha   90.00
_cell.angle_beta   90.00
_cell.angle_gamma   90.00
#
_symmetry.space_group_name_H-M   'P 1'
#
loop_
_entity.id
_entity.type
_entity.pdbx_description
1 polymer ?
#
loop_
_entity_poly.entity_id
_entity_poly.type
_entity_poly.pdbx_seq_one_letter_code
_entity_poly.pdbx_strand_id
1 'polypeptide(L)'
;MDTQLSQAANTSNEPKTWSQRFESALHPAIARFNASINFDIELIEYDITGSIAHAKMLAHTGIISPEEGEQLVAGLEQIRTEYRTGQFKPGVDAEDVHFAVE
;
A
#
# COMPACT_ATOMS: atom_id res chain seq x y z
N MET A 1 36.06 -23.58 20.37
CA MET A 1 35.05 -22.74 21.05
C MET A 1 34.55 -21.80 19.99
N ASP A 2 33.64 -22.30 19.15
CA ASP A 2 33.17 -21.60 17.97
C ASP A 2 31.88 -20.88 18.34
N THR A 3 31.99 -19.58 18.55
CA THR A 3 30.84 -18.72 18.84
C THR A 3 30.09 -18.47 17.54
N GLN A 4 29.04 -19.27 17.28
CA GLN A 4 28.06 -18.97 16.25
C GLN A 4 27.27 -17.71 16.64
N LEU A 5 27.54 -16.59 15.97
CA LEU A 5 26.65 -15.44 15.93
C LEU A 5 25.52 -15.74 14.94
N SER A 6 24.41 -16.26 15.47
CA SER A 6 23.11 -16.30 14.80
C SER A 6 22.63 -14.86 14.56
N GLN A 7 22.77 -14.35 13.34
CA GLN A 7 22.06 -13.15 12.91
C GLN A 7 20.59 -13.50 12.76
N ALA A 8 19.75 -12.93 13.64
CA ALA A 8 18.31 -13.00 13.53
C ALA A 8 17.86 -12.44 12.18
N ALA A 9 17.04 -13.20 11.45
CA ALA A 9 16.37 -12.73 10.25
C ALA A 9 15.52 -11.52 10.62
N ASN A 10 15.93 -10.34 10.16
CA ASN A 10 15.20 -9.10 10.34
C ASN A 10 13.97 -9.15 9.43
N THR A 11 12.84 -9.66 9.93
CA THR A 11 11.55 -9.60 9.23
C THR A 11 10.96 -8.21 9.42
N SER A 12 11.60 -7.19 8.83
CA SER A 12 11.00 -5.88 8.69
C SER A 12 9.90 -5.99 7.63
N ASN A 13 8.65 -5.90 8.08
CA ASN A 13 7.46 -5.83 7.24
C ASN A 13 7.40 -4.44 6.58
N GLU A 14 8.43 -4.08 5.82
CA GLU A 14 8.46 -2.81 5.09
C GLU A 14 7.49 -2.90 3.90
N PRO A 15 6.63 -1.88 3.70
CA PRO A 15 5.72 -1.81 2.56
C PRO A 15 6.48 -2.05 1.24
N LYS A 16 5.93 -2.91 0.38
CA LYS A 16 6.59 -3.34 -0.87
C LYS A 16 6.47 -2.29 -1.98
N THR A 17 7.31 -1.27 -1.92
CA THR A 17 7.38 -0.23 -2.95
C THR A 17 7.97 -0.74 -4.28
N TRP A 18 7.77 -0.01 -5.38
CA TRP A 18 8.35 -0.37 -6.68
C TRP A 18 9.89 -0.41 -6.66
N SER A 19 10.50 0.33 -5.73
CA SER A 19 11.95 0.44 -5.56
C SER A 19 12.62 -0.86 -5.07
N GLN A 20 11.85 -1.84 -4.56
CA GLN A 20 12.39 -3.14 -4.11
C GLN A 20 12.98 -4.00 -5.23
N ARG A 21 12.80 -3.61 -6.51
CA ARG A 21 13.46 -4.28 -7.65
C ARG A 21 14.95 -3.94 -7.79
N PHE A 22 15.47 -3.01 -6.99
CA PHE A 22 16.86 -2.58 -7.01
C PHE A 22 17.63 -3.09 -5.78
N GLU A 23 18.95 -3.30 -5.93
CA GLU A 23 19.83 -3.78 -4.85
C GLU A 23 20.05 -2.75 -3.73
N SER A 24 19.67 -1.48 -3.96
CA SER A 24 19.83 -0.39 -3.00
C SER A 24 18.64 0.56 -3.03
N ALA A 25 18.37 1.20 -1.89
CA ALA A 25 17.29 2.17 -1.75
C ALA A 25 17.52 3.40 -2.66
N LEU A 26 16.42 4.03 -3.07
CA LEU A 26 16.48 5.29 -3.82
C LEU A 26 17.16 6.37 -2.97
N HIS A 27 18.00 7.19 -3.62
CA HIS A 27 18.53 8.38 -2.97
C HIS A 27 17.35 9.30 -2.53
N PRO A 28 17.34 9.87 -1.31
CA PRO A 28 16.18 10.61 -0.78
C PRO A 28 15.70 11.76 -1.67
N ALA A 29 16.63 12.45 -2.33
CA ALA A 29 16.28 13.51 -3.29
C ALA A 29 15.49 12.99 -4.50
N ILE A 30 15.78 11.78 -4.96
CA ILE A 30 15.07 11.15 -6.09
C ILE A 30 13.71 10.64 -5.63
N ALA A 31 13.61 10.05 -4.44
CA ALA A 31 12.33 9.62 -3.87
C ALA A 31 11.35 10.80 -3.75
N ARG A 32 11.81 11.92 -3.18
CA ARG A 32 11.00 13.15 -3.08
C ARG A 32 10.62 13.74 -4.43
N PHE A 33 11.50 13.64 -5.42
CA PHE A 33 11.23 14.15 -6.76
C PHE A 33 10.18 13.30 -7.50
N ASN A 34 10.21 11.98 -7.33
CA ASN A 34 9.29 11.07 -7.99
C ASN A 34 7.92 10.94 -7.30
N ALA A 35 7.86 11.13 -5.97
CA ALA A 35 6.62 10.93 -5.22
C ALA A 35 5.52 11.91 -5.66
N SER A 36 4.38 11.36 -6.10
CA SER A 36 3.18 12.10 -6.49
C SER A 36 2.16 12.25 -5.36
N ILE A 37 2.34 11.53 -4.25
CA ILE A 37 1.42 11.49 -3.10
C ILE A 37 0.96 12.86 -2.58
N ASN A 38 1.82 13.89 -2.71
CA ASN A 38 1.50 15.24 -2.23
C ASN A 38 0.40 15.93 -3.04
N PHE A 39 0.06 15.44 -4.24
CA PHE A 39 -0.98 16.02 -5.10
C PHE A 39 -1.98 14.99 -5.63
N ASP A 40 -1.59 13.74 -5.87
CA ASP A 40 -2.51 12.72 -6.38
C ASP A 40 -3.45 12.14 -5.32
N ILE A 41 -3.22 12.44 -4.02
CA ILE A 41 -4.13 12.09 -2.92
C ILE A 41 -5.55 12.64 -3.11
N GLU A 42 -5.72 13.69 -3.93
CA GLU A 42 -7.03 14.19 -4.34
C GLU A 42 -7.86 13.15 -5.12
N LEU A 43 -7.22 12.10 -5.66
CA LEU A 43 -7.85 11.04 -6.44
C LEU A 43 -8.28 9.83 -5.60
N ILE A 44 -8.02 9.80 -4.29
CA ILE A 44 -8.20 8.62 -3.44
C ILE A 44 -9.64 8.05 -3.47
N GLU A 45 -10.67 8.89 -3.56
CA GLU A 45 -12.06 8.43 -3.62
C GLU A 45 -12.34 7.63 -4.90
N TYR A 46 -11.69 7.99 -6.01
CA TYR A 46 -11.79 7.29 -7.29
C TYR A 46 -11.00 5.99 -7.26
N ASP A 47 -9.79 6.02 -6.71
CA ASP A 47 -8.95 4.83 -6.55
C ASP A 47 -9.68 3.76 -5.70
N ILE A 48 -10.17 4.14 -4.52
CA ILE A 48 -10.95 3.25 -3.65
C ILE A 48 -12.19 2.70 -4.38
N THR A 49 -12.88 3.52 -5.16
CA THR A 49 -14.06 3.06 -5.91
C THR A 49 -13.68 2.02 -6.97
N GLY A 50 -12.57 2.24 -7.69
CA GLY A 50 -12.01 1.28 -8.64
C GLY A 50 -11.58 -0.02 -7.96
N SER A 51 -10.88 0.09 -6.85
CA SER A 51 -10.40 -1.04 -6.05
C SER A 51 -11.56 -1.89 -5.48
N ILE A 52 -12.65 -1.27 -5.01
CA ILE A 52 -13.87 -1.97 -4.59
C ILE A 52 -14.50 -2.74 -5.77
N ALA A 53 -14.59 -2.11 -6.94
CA ALA A 53 -15.14 -2.76 -8.12
C ALA A 53 -14.25 -3.95 -8.55
N HIS A 54 -12.94 -3.80 -8.48
CA HIS A 54 -11.98 -4.85 -8.79
C HIS A 54 -12.10 -6.02 -7.79
N ALA A 55 -12.10 -5.76 -6.48
CA ALA A 55 -12.26 -6.80 -5.45
C ALA A 55 -13.57 -7.60 -5.63
N LYS A 56 -14.68 -6.91 -5.93
CA LYS A 56 -15.96 -7.58 -6.24
C LYS A 56 -15.88 -8.46 -7.48
N MET A 57 -15.20 -8.01 -8.53
CA MET A 57 -14.97 -8.80 -9.73
C MET A 57 -14.10 -10.04 -9.46
N LEU A 58 -13.03 -9.90 -8.67
CA LEU A 58 -12.17 -11.02 -8.29
C LEU A 58 -12.95 -12.10 -7.53
N ALA A 59 -13.81 -11.70 -6.60
CA ALA A 59 -14.70 -12.62 -5.89
C ALA A 59 -15.71 -13.28 -6.83
N HIS A 60 -16.32 -12.51 -7.74
CA HIS A 60 -17.29 -13.02 -8.71
C HIS A 60 -16.68 -14.05 -9.67
N THR A 61 -15.41 -13.85 -10.07
CA THR A 61 -14.68 -14.77 -10.96
C THR A 61 -14.03 -15.93 -10.23
N GLY A 62 -14.10 -15.98 -8.90
CA GLY A 62 -13.56 -17.05 -8.07
C GLY A 62 -12.03 -17.02 -7.91
N ILE A 63 -11.38 -15.89 -8.18
CA ILE A 63 -9.95 -15.70 -7.92
C ILE A 63 -9.68 -15.56 -6.41
N ILE A 64 -10.62 -14.92 -5.71
CA ILE A 64 -10.68 -14.87 -4.24
C ILE A 64 -12.06 -15.36 -3.79
N SER A 65 -12.19 -15.73 -2.52
CA SER A 65 -13.48 -16.12 -1.97
C SER A 65 -14.42 -14.90 -1.83
N PRO A 66 -15.75 -15.12 -1.77
CA PRO A 66 -16.70 -14.05 -1.46
C PRO A 66 -16.38 -13.35 -0.14
N GLU A 67 -15.97 -14.10 0.87
CA GLU A 67 -15.62 -13.59 2.20
C GLU A 67 -14.34 -12.72 2.15
N GLU A 68 -13.32 -13.14 1.39
CA GLU A 68 -12.12 -12.33 1.14
C GLU A 68 -12.48 -11.02 0.42
N GLY A 69 -13.37 -11.10 -0.58
CA GLY A 69 -13.88 -9.91 -1.29
C GLY A 69 -14.62 -8.93 -0.37
N GLU A 70 -15.47 -9.43 0.53
CA GLU A 70 -16.16 -8.61 1.53
C GLU A 70 -15.20 -7.95 2.51
N GLN A 71 -14.17 -8.66 2.97
CA GLN A 71 -13.12 -8.12 3.85
C GLN A 71 -12.35 -6.99 3.17
N LEU A 72 -11.95 -7.16 1.90
CA LEU A 72 -11.27 -6.11 1.13
C LEU A 72 -12.16 -4.88 0.96
N VAL A 73 -13.43 -5.05 0.61
CA VAL A 73 -14.37 -3.93 0.48
C VAL A 73 -14.54 -3.19 1.80
N ALA A 74 -14.64 -3.90 2.93
CA ALA A 74 -14.74 -3.28 4.24
C ALA A 74 -13.50 -2.46 4.60
N GLY A 75 -12.29 -2.99 4.34
CA GLY A 75 -11.03 -2.27 4.55
C GLY A 75 -10.93 -1.01 3.69
N LEU A 76 -11.31 -1.09 2.42
CA LEU A 76 -11.32 0.06 1.50
C LEU A 76 -12.30 1.16 1.95
N GLU A 77 -13.48 0.80 2.45
CA GLU A 77 -14.43 1.78 3.03
C GLU A 77 -13.95 2.37 4.36
N GLN A 78 -13.16 1.62 5.13
CA GLN A 78 -12.50 2.14 6.32
C GLN A 78 -11.48 3.22 5.94
N ILE A 79 -10.59 2.95 4.96
CA ILE A 79 -9.62 3.94 4.47
C ILE A 79 -10.33 5.20 3.98
N ARG A 80 -11.41 5.06 3.21
CA ARG A 80 -12.24 6.19 2.77
C ARG A 80 -12.75 7.03 3.94
N THR A 81 -13.21 6.38 5.00
CA THR A 81 -13.70 7.06 6.20
C THR A 81 -12.57 7.79 6.93
N GLU A 82 -11.40 7.16 7.06
CA GLU A 82 -10.20 7.76 7.63
C GLU A 82 -9.73 8.97 6.81
N TYR A 83 -9.79 8.89 5.48
CA TYR A 83 -9.50 10.03 4.60
C TYR A 83 -10.47 11.19 4.81
N ARG A 84 -11.78 10.93 4.78
CA ARG A 84 -12.82 11.96 4.99
C ARG A 84 -12.75 12.64 6.36
N THR A 85 -12.26 11.92 7.37
CA THR A 85 -12.07 12.45 8.74
C THR A 85 -10.67 13.03 8.97
N GLY A 86 -9.84 13.08 7.92
CA GLY A 86 -8.49 13.61 7.96
C GLY A 86 -7.53 12.80 8.83
N GLN A 87 -7.80 11.51 9.06
CA GLN A 87 -6.92 10.58 9.77
C GLN A 87 -5.95 9.86 8.83
N PHE A 88 -6.32 9.67 7.56
CA PHE A 88 -5.45 9.08 6.55
C PHE A 88 -4.50 10.14 5.97
N LYS A 89 -3.22 10.08 6.35
CA LYS A 89 -2.17 11.06 5.97
C LYS A 89 -0.88 10.36 5.51
N PRO A 90 -0.89 9.72 4.32
CA PRO A 90 0.31 9.09 3.78
C PRO A 90 1.42 10.12 3.55
N GLY A 91 2.66 9.69 3.78
CA GLY A 91 3.87 10.48 3.55
C GLY A 91 4.53 10.18 2.20
N VAL A 92 5.68 10.80 1.95
CA VAL A 92 6.48 10.59 0.73
C VAL A 92 6.84 9.11 0.50
N ASP A 93 6.98 8.34 1.57
CA ASP A 93 7.31 6.91 1.52
C ASP A 93 6.16 6.05 0.96
N ALA A 94 4.94 6.60 0.88
CA ALA A 94 3.83 5.96 0.19
C ALA A 94 3.89 6.16 -1.33
N GLU A 95 4.81 6.98 -1.84
CA GLU A 95 5.09 7.20 -3.27
C GLU A 95 3.93 7.86 -4.04
N ASP A 96 2.78 7.22 -4.14
CA ASP A 96 1.56 7.65 -4.83
C ASP A 96 0.28 7.19 -4.10
N VAL A 97 -0.88 7.69 -4.53
CA VAL A 97 -2.17 7.38 -3.91
C VAL A 97 -2.56 5.89 -3.99
N HIS A 98 -2.13 5.17 -5.03
CA HIS A 98 -2.50 3.78 -5.23
C HIS A 98 -1.76 2.90 -4.21
N PHE A 99 -0.44 3.10 -4.09
CA PHE A 99 0.35 2.41 -3.09
C PHE A 99 -0.03 2.80 -1.66
N ALA A 100 -0.52 4.01 -1.42
CA ALA A 100 -1.04 4.39 -0.11
C ALA A 100 -2.27 3.55 0.31
N VAL A 101 -3.10 3.13 -0.65
CA VAL A 101 -4.35 2.37 -0.41
C VAL A 101 -4.11 0.86 -0.30
N GLU A 102 -3.09 0.33 -0.99
CA GLU A 102 -2.73 -1.11 -1.05
C GLU A 102 -1.92 -1.64 0.15
#